data_AF-A0A6J4IYN2-F1
#
_entry.id   AF-A0A6J4IYN2-F1
#
_cell.length_a   1.000
_cell.length_b   1.000
_cell.length_c   1.000
_cell.angle_alpha   90.00
_cell.angle_beta   90.00
_cell.angle_gamma   90.00
#
_symmetry.space_group_name_H-M   'P 1'
#
loop_
_entity.id
_entity.type
_entity.pdbx_description
1 polymer ?
#
loop_
_entity_poly.entity_id
_entity_poly.type
_entity_poly.pdbx_seq_one_letter_code
_entity_poly.pdbx_strand_id
1 'polypeptide(L)' 'MLAAFVSTPAPKDPLSVLEVGDRPEPEVPDGWTTIEVKAASLNHNDLFSLRGVGLPAE' A
#
# COMPACT_ATOMS: atom_id res chain seq x y z
N MET A 1 2.68 2.92 13.04
CA MET A 1 1.42 3.41 12.47
C MET A 1 0.56 2.29 11.89
N LEU A 2 -0.77 2.39 12.02
CA LEU A 2 -1.71 1.50 11.33
C LEU A 2 -1.68 1.76 9.81
N ALA A 3 -1.59 0.71 9.00
CA ALA A 3 -1.57 0.82 7.54
C ALA A 3 -2.28 -0.34 6.84
N ALA A 4 -2.76 -0.11 5.62
CA ALA A 4 -3.12 -1.15 4.68
C ALA A 4 -1.90 -1.46 3.78
N PHE A 5 -1.48 -2.72 3.69
CA PHE A 5 -0.27 -3.13 2.96
C PHE A 5 -0.42 -4.50 2.30
N VAL A 6 0.50 -4.80 1.39
CA VAL A 6 0.57 -6.07 0.64
C VAL A 6 2.05 -6.47 0.48
N SER A 7 2.37 -7.75 0.63
CA SER A 7 3.73 -8.28 0.42
C SER A 7 3.85 -9.15 -0.83
N THR A 8 2.75 -9.60 -1.41
CA THR A 8 2.74 -10.49 -2.57
C THR A 8 1.49 -10.24 -3.41
N PRO A 9 1.59 -10.10 -4.74
CA PRO A 9 0.42 -9.90 -5.59
C PRO A 9 -0.43 -11.18 -5.73
N ALA A 10 -1.74 -11.01 -5.89
CA ALA A 10 -2.68 -12.09 -6.20
C ALA A 10 -3.50 -11.76 -7.47
N PRO A 11 -3.07 -12.23 -8.65
CA PRO A 11 -3.72 -11.87 -9.92
C PRO A 11 -5.20 -12.25 -10.03
N LYS A 12 -5.59 -13.37 -9.39
CA LYS A 12 -6.95 -13.93 -9.47
C LYS A 12 -7.85 -13.59 -8.29
N ASP A 13 -7.26 -13.18 -7.17
CA ASP A 13 -7.97 -12.82 -5.94
C ASP A 13 -7.27 -11.67 -5.22
N PRO A 14 -7.30 -10.45 -5.77
CA PRO A 14 -6.45 -9.34 -5.32
C PRO A 14 -6.74 -8.89 -3.89
N LEU A 15 -7.96 -9.09 -3.38
CA LEU A 15 -8.29 -8.68 -2.01
C LEU A 15 -7.72 -9.63 -0.95
N SER A 16 -7.45 -10.90 -1.31
CA SER A 16 -6.91 -11.89 -0.37
C SER A 16 -5.52 -11.56 0.19
N VAL A 17 -4.81 -10.64 -0.47
CA VAL A 17 -3.44 -10.23 -0.10
C VAL A 17 -3.37 -8.82 0.50
N LEU A 18 -4.52 -8.16 0.69
CA LEU A 18 -4.57 -6.87 1.37
C LEU A 18 -4.67 -7.09 2.88
N GLU A 19 -3.67 -6.64 3.61
CA GLU A 19 -3.61 -6.73 5.06
C GLU A 19 -3.74 -5.36 5.69
N VAL A 20 -4.33 -5.30 6.89
CA VAL A 20 -4.37 -4.09 7.73
C VAL A 20 -3.69 -4.41 9.04
N GLY A 21 -2.68 -3.62 9.41
CA GLY A 21 -1.92 -3.85 10.63
C GLY A 21 -0.88 -2.77 10.91
N ASP A 22 -0.14 -2.97 11.99
CA ASP A 22 0.92 -2.05 12.41
C ASP A 22 2.16 -2.15 11.51
N ARG A 23 2.67 -0.97 11.11
CA ARG A 23 3.92 -0.79 10.39
C ARG A 23 4.82 0.20 11.13
N PRO A 24 6.16 0.12 10.95
CA PRO A 24 7.07 1.12 11.50
C PRO A 24 6.67 2.54 11.08
N GLU A 25 6.96 3.53 11.94
CA GLU A 25 6.85 4.92 11.52
C GLU A 25 7.84 5.21 10.37
N PRO A 26 7.48 6.08 9.41
CA PRO A 26 8.33 6.36 8.27
C PRO A 26 9.56 7.16 8.68
N GLU A 27 10.71 6.83 8.09
CA GLU A 27 11.86 7.73 8.07
C GLU A 27 11.57 8.90 7.13
N VAL A 28 12.04 10.10 7.48
CA VAL A 28 11.75 11.33 6.72
C VAL A 28 13.03 11.77 5.99
N PRO A 29 13.13 11.55 4.67
CA PRO A 29 14.28 12.01 3.89
C PRO A 29 14.36 13.53 3.84
N ASP A 30 15.53 14.05 3.49
CA ASP A 30 15.74 15.49 3.31
C ASP A 30 14.75 16.08 2.28
N GLY A 31 14.07 17.15 2.67
CA GLY A 31 13.06 17.82 1.84
C GLY A 31 11.66 17.19 1.88
N TRP A 32 11.45 16.13 2.65
CA TRP A 32 10.14 15.51 2.85
C TRP A 32 9.54 15.89 4.21
N THR A 33 8.24 15.64 4.35
CA THR A 33 7.54 15.77 5.64
C THR A 33 6.55 14.64 5.81
N THR A 34 6.22 14.32 7.06
CA THR A 34 5.14 13.38 7.39
C THR A 34 3.82 14.12 7.44
N ILE A 35 2.76 13.40 7.07
CA ILE A 35 1.39 13.87 7.20
C ILE A 35 0.58 12.88 8.03
N GLU A 36 -0.36 13.41 8.80
CA GLU A 36 -1.35 12.57 9.47
C GLU A 36 -2.52 12.32 8.51
N VAL A 37 -2.62 11.09 7.99
CA VAL A 37 -3.70 10.70 7.09
C VAL A 37 -5.00 10.60 7.89
N LYS A 38 -5.96 11.50 7.63
CA LYS A 38 -7.30 11.47 8.25
C LYS A 38 -8.30 10.62 7.49
N ALA A 39 -8.15 10.54 6.16
CA ALA A 39 -8.99 9.74 5.28
C ALA A 39 -8.25 9.43 3.97
N ALA A 40 -8.64 8.33 3.31
CA ALA A 40 -8.19 7.94 1.99
C ALA A 40 -9.40 7.43 1.18
N SER A 41 -9.33 7.54 -0.15
CA SER A 41 -10.31 6.93 -1.05
C SER A 41 -9.74 5.68 -1.71
N LEU A 42 -10.63 4.82 -2.19
CA LEU A 42 -10.25 3.69 -3.05
C LEU A 42 -10.19 4.14 -4.51
N ASN A 43 -9.23 3.59 -5.23
CA ASN A 43 -9.05 3.76 -6.66
C ASN A 43 -9.05 2.39 -7.35
N HIS A 44 -9.46 2.35 -8.63
CA HIS A 44 -9.39 1.10 -9.39
C HIS A 44 -7.94 0.61 -9.57
N ASN A 45 -6.97 1.52 -9.53
CA ASN A 45 -5.55 1.21 -9.53
C ASN A 45 -5.13 0.32 -8.35
N ASP A 46 -5.79 0.42 -7.19
CA ASP A 46 -5.48 -0.44 -6.04
C ASP A 46 -5.66 -1.93 -6.42
N LEU A 47 -6.73 -2.25 -7.14
CA LEU A 47 -6.97 -3.60 -7.65
C LEU A 47 -5.95 -4.02 -8.71
N PHE A 48 -5.44 -3.09 -9.52
CA PHE A 48 -4.41 -3.39 -10.50
C PHE A 48 -3.07 -3.69 -9.84
N SER A 49 -2.65 -2.86 -8.88
CA SER A 49 -1.43 -3.08 -8.11
C SER A 49 -1.49 -4.37 -7.30
N LEU A 50 -2.63 -4.69 -6.67
CA LEU A 50 -2.82 -5.97 -5.95
C LEU A 50 -2.75 -7.19 -6.88
N ARG A 51 -3.04 -7.04 -8.18
CA ARG A 51 -2.84 -8.09 -9.19
C ARG A 51 -1.40 -8.15 -9.71
N GLY A 52 -0.50 -7.29 -9.23
CA GLY A 52 0.89 -7.19 -9.69
C GLY A 52 1.06 -6.40 -10.98
N VAL A 53 0.09 -5.58 -11.38
CA VAL A 53 0.19 -4.73 -12.58
C VAL A 53 0.79 -3.38 -12.20
N GLY A 54 1.81 -2.94 -12.93
CA GLY A 54 2.42 -1.61 -12.74
C GLY A 54 3.40 -1.50 -11.57
N LEU A 55 3.68 -2.61 -10.87
CA LEU A 55 4.74 -2.68 -9.87
C LEU A 55 6.04 -3.15 -10.51
N PRO A 56 7.20 -2.58 -10.13
CA PRO A 56 8.50 -3.10 -10.54
C PRO A 56 8.67 -4.54 -10.04
N ALA A 57 9.51 -5.32 -10.74
CA ALA A 57 9.82 -6.69 -10.34
C ALA A 57 10.76 -6.76 -9.11
N GLU A 58 11.11 -5.60 -8.56
CA GLU A 58 12.12 -5.37 -7.51
C GLU A 58 11.56 -4.45 -6.43
#